data_AF-A0A1F6A2B7-F1
#
_entry.id   AF-A0A1F6A2B7-F1
#
_cell.length_a   1.000
_cell.length_b   1.000
_cell.length_c   1.000
_cell.angle_alpha   90.00
_cell.angle_beta   90.00
_cell.angle_gamma   90.00
#
_symmetry.space_group_name_H-M   'P 1'
#
loop_
_entity.id
_entity.type
_entity.pdbx_description
1 polymer ?
#
loop_
_entity_poly.entity_id
_entity_poly.type
_entity_poly.pdbx_seq_one_letter_code
_entity_poly.pdbx_strand_id
1 'polypeptide(L)' 'MTQGAAGSITAANSPGEVRELLFGTCSTSVCTYHNGLKGAKLTITAVMKNGNKIGKNFRIKTYF' A
#
# COMPACT_ATOMS: atom_id res chain seq x y z
N MET A 1 16.32 7.71 -4.64
CA MET A 1 15.34 6.60 -4.63
C MET A 1 14.26 6.92 -3.61
N THR A 2 13.03 7.16 -4.08
CA THR A 2 11.86 7.40 -3.23
C THR A 2 11.41 6.06 -2.63
N GLN A 3 11.61 5.86 -1.33
CA GLN A 3 11.18 4.65 -0.63
C GLN A 3 9.66 4.51 -0.72
N GLY A 4 9.17 3.31 -1.02
CA GLY A 4 7.73 3.05 -1.14
C GLY A 4 7.45 1.60 -1.54
N ALA A 5 6.20 1.18 -1.34
CA ALA A 5 5.69 -0.11 -1.79
C ALA A 5 4.46 0.13 -2.67
N ALA A 6 4.26 -0.72 -3.67
CA ALA A 6 3.11 -0.68 -4.56
C ALA A 6 2.62 -2.10 -4.85
N GLY A 7 1.33 -2.22 -5.13
CA GLY A 7 0.70 -3.49 -5.50
C GLY A 7 -0.66 -3.24 -6.14
N SER A 8 -1.31 -4.31 -6.60
CA SER A 8 -2.63 -4.26 -7.22
C SER A 8 -3.59 -5.26 -6.58
N ILE A 9 -4.85 -4.85 -6.47
CA ILE A 9 -5.97 -5.71 -6.09
C ILE A 9 -6.81 -5.91 -7.36
N THR A 10 -7.10 -7.16 -7.68
CA THR A 10 -7.87 -7.59 -8.85
C THR A 10 -9.02 -8.50 -8.40
N ALA A 11 -9.97 -8.78 -9.29
CA ALA A 11 -11.04 -9.72 -8.98
C ALA A 11 -10.53 -11.13 -8.64
N ALA A 12 -9.35 -11.51 -9.17
CA ALA A 12 -8.73 -12.81 -8.93
C ALA A 12 -8.03 -12.91 -7.56
N ASN A 13 -7.84 -11.81 -6.85
CA ASN A 13 -7.14 -11.82 -5.55
C ASN A 13 -8.03 -11.37 -4.38
N SER A 14 -9.31 -11.76 -4.40
CA SER A 14 -10.25 -11.55 -3.28
C SER A 14 -10.38 -10.07 -2.91
N PRO A 15 -11.05 -9.26 -3.75
CA PRO A 15 -11.05 -7.80 -3.63
C PRO A 15 -11.81 -7.26 -2.41
N GLY A 16 -12.61 -8.09 -1.73
CA GLY A 16 -13.36 -7.73 -0.52
C GLY A 16 -12.60 -7.97 0.79
N GLU A 17 -11.41 -8.56 0.74
CA GLU A 17 -10.65 -8.92 1.94
C GLU A 17 -10.00 -7.70 2.59
N VAL A 18 -9.97 -7.72 3.92
CA VAL A 18 -9.18 -6.76 4.69
C VAL A 18 -7.70 -7.11 4.51
N ARG A 19 -6.88 -6.11 4.23
CA ARG A 19 -5.43 -6.29 4.03
C ARG A 19 -4.67 -5.33 4.92
N GLU A 20 -3.60 -5.85 5.51
CA GLU A 20 -2.64 -5.06 6.27
C GLU A 20 -1.51 -4.59 5.36
N LEU A 21 -1.17 -3.31 5.44
CA LEU A 21 -0.02 -2.73 4.73
C LEU A 21 1.18 -2.71 5.68
N LEU A 22 2.16 -3.57 5.41
CA LEU A 22 3.38 -3.69 6.19
C LEU A 22 4.51 -2.89 5.53
N PHE A 23 5.25 -2.14 6.34
CA PHE A 23 6.43 -1.39 5.90
C PHE A 23 7.68 -2.11 6.38
N GLY A 24 8.48 -2.60 5.45
CA GLY A 24 9.71 -3.30 5.77
C GLY A 24 10.51 -3.67 4.53
N THR A 25 11.64 -4.31 4.75
CA THR A 25 12.44 -4.95 3.72
C THR A 25 12.43 -6.44 3.94
N CYS A 26 12.11 -7.21 2.90
CA CYS A 26 12.23 -8.65 2.92
C CYS A 26 13.45 -9.07 2.09
N SER A 27 14.30 -9.92 2.65
CA SER A 27 15.38 -10.60 1.94
C SER A 27 15.21 -12.09 2.13
N THR A 28 15.19 -12.82 1.02
CA THR A 28 14.91 -14.27 0.98
C THR A 28 13.66 -14.63 1.79
N SER A 29 13.83 -15.09 3.02
CA SER A 29 12.78 -15.63 3.90
C SER A 29 12.54 -14.78 5.14
N VAL A 30 13.24 -13.65 5.29
CA VAL A 30 13.20 -12.82 6.49
C VAL A 30 12.73 -11.41 6.12
N CYS A 31 11.66 -10.97 6.76
CA CYS A 31 11.15 -9.61 6.67
C CYS A 31 11.47 -8.84 7.95
N THR A 32 12.11 -7.68 7.80
CA THR A 32 12.37 -6.75 8.89
C THR A 32 11.45 -5.55 8.75
N TYR A 33 10.60 -5.31 9.76
CA TYR A 33 9.70 -4.17 9.78
C TYR A 33 10.43 -2.88 10.13
N HIS A 34 10.05 -1.80 9.46
CA HIS A 34 10.60 -0.47 9.70
C HIS A 34 9.83 0.23 10.83
N ASN A 35 10.57 0.92 11.70
CA ASN A 35 10.02 1.72 12.79
C ASN A 35 10.24 3.22 12.52
N GLY A 36 9.52 4.10 13.22
CA GLY A 36 9.75 5.54 13.14
C GLY A 36 9.34 6.19 11.81
N LEU A 37 8.44 5.55 11.04
CA LEU A 37 7.94 6.06 9.76
C LEU A 37 7.29 7.45 9.89
N LYS A 38 7.83 8.43 9.17
CA LYS A 38 7.29 9.80 9.15
C LYS A 38 6.79 10.16 7.75
N GLY A 39 5.64 10.82 7.68
CA GLY A 39 5.13 11.40 6.44
C GLY A 39 4.62 10.39 5.40
N ALA A 40 4.27 9.17 5.80
CA ALA A 40 3.75 8.16 4.88
C ALA A 40 2.39 8.57 4.27
N LYS A 41 2.22 8.28 2.98
CA LYS A 41 1.01 8.55 2.20
C LYS A 41 0.59 7.27 1.48
N LEU A 42 -0.71 6.95 1.54
CA LEU A 42 -1.32 5.87 0.78
C LEU A 42 -2.19 6.46 -0.33
N THR A 43 -1.90 6.08 -1.56
CA THR A 43 -2.71 6.44 -2.73
C THR A 43 -3.37 5.18 -3.27
N ILE A 44 -4.70 5.17 -3.29
CA ILE A 44 -5.49 4.09 -3.90
C ILE A 44 -6.03 4.62 -5.22
N THR A 45 -5.73 3.92 -6.31
CA THR A 45 -6.29 4.22 -7.64
C THR A 45 -7.14 3.05 -8.10
N ALA A 46 -8.43 3.28 -8.28
CA ALA A 46 -9.33 2.33 -8.93
C ALA A 46 -9.37 2.59 -10.43
N VAL A 47 -9.20 1.55 -11.24
CA VAL A 47 -9.38 1.60 -12.70
C VAL A 47 -10.72 0.96 -13.02
N MET A 48 -11.63 1.77 -13.56
CA MET A 48 -12.97 1.34 -13.96
C MET A 48 -12.91 0.61 -15.31
N LYS A 49 -13.92 -0.20 -15.63
CA LYS A 49 -14.00 -0.95 -16.90
C LYS A 49 -13.92 -0.06 -18.14
N ASN A 50 -14.36 1.19 -18.04
CA ASN A 50 -14.30 2.18 -19.12
C ASN A 50 -12.94 2.93 -19.21
N GLY A 51 -11.94 2.52 -18.44
CA GLY A 51 -10.61 3.14 -18.40
C GLY A 51 -10.49 4.34 -17.44
N ASN A 52 -11.59 4.83 -16.86
CA ASN A 52 -11.55 5.94 -15.92
C ASN A 52 -10.78 5.56 -14.65
N LYS A 53 -10.00 6.52 -14.13
CA LYS A 53 -9.21 6.35 -12.91
C LYS A 53 -9.80 7.20 -11.79
N ILE A 54 -10.09 6.58 -10.66
CA ILE A 54 -10.57 7.26 -9.45
C ILE A 54 -9.50 7.11 -8.38
N GLY A 55 -8.94 8.24 -7.94
CA GLY A 55 -7.88 8.29 -6.93
C GLY A 55 -8.39 8.74 -5.57
N LYS A 56 -7.89 8.11 -4.50
CA LYS A 56 -8.08 8.52 -3.10
C LYS A 56 -6.73 8.53 -2.40
N ASN A 57 -6.41 9.66 -1.75
CA ASN A 57 -5.14 9.84 -1.04
C ASN A 57 -5.40 9.91 0.47
N PHE A 58 -4.60 9.19 1.24
CA PHE A 58 -4.67 9.13 2.68
C PHE A 58 -3.31 9.48 3.27
N ARG A 59 -3.30 10.31 4.31
CA ARG A 59 -2.11 10.54 5.14
C ARG A 59 -2.14 9.54 6.29
N ILE A 60 -1.12 8.70 6.38
CA ILE A 60 -0.99 7.76 7.50
C ILE A 60 -0.45 8.56 8.68
N LYS A 61 -1.26 8.69 9.73
CA LYS A 61 -0.82 9.25 11.00
C LYS A 61 -0.08 8.15 11.76
N THR A 62 1.14 8.44 12.13
CA THR A 62 1.91 7.62 13.06
C THR A 62 1.91 8.30 14.41
N TYR A 63 1.55 7.55 15.45
CA TYR A 63 1.59 8.00 16.84
C TYR A 63 2.80 7.30 17.45
N PHE A 64 3.88 8.05 17.64
CA PHE A 64 5.10 7.60 18.29
C PHE A 64 5.12 8.11 19.72
#